data_AF-A0A520RE67-F1
#
_entry.id   AF-A0A520RE67-F1
#
_cell.length_a   1.000
_cell.length_b   1.000
_cell.length_c   1.000
_cell.angle_alpha   90.00
_cell.angle_beta   90.00
_cell.angle_gamma   90.00
#
_symmetry.space_group_name_H-M   'P 1'
#
loop_
_entity.id
_entity.type
_entity.pdbx_description
1 polymer ?
#
loop_
_entity_poly.entity_id
_entity_poly.type
_entity_poly.pdbx_seq_one_letter_code
_entity_poly.pdbx_strand_id
1 'polypeptide(L)'
;MMVALIRYGSRDYMRQTKMTAPNRIGELAELYRRRAAMAALEVISEAFDVPLSRLTMATRQRANVAFARQIAMYLCHVIAQLSVRDISTEFERERSTVVYALHTIEDRRDSPLFEDQLELLEIALRQRLAVIAADLIKLDEKNASAALPPPIEVKSVPMAV
;
A
#
# COMPACT_ATOMS: atom_id res chain seq x y z
N MET A 1 18.54 -29.05 40.04
CA MET A 1 17.46 -28.41 39.26
C MET A 1 18.03 -27.18 38.56
N MET A 2 18.25 -27.26 37.25
CA MET A 2 18.77 -26.15 36.44
C MET A 2 17.58 -25.36 35.87
N VAL A 3 17.42 -24.09 36.25
CA VAL A 3 16.42 -23.19 35.67
C VAL A 3 17.12 -22.38 34.58
N ALA A 4 16.69 -22.56 33.33
CA ALA A 4 17.23 -21.82 32.18
C ALA A 4 16.77 -20.35 32.23
N LEU A 5 17.66 -19.45 32.62
CA LEU A 5 17.42 -18.01 32.52
C LEU A 5 17.79 -17.54 31.11
N ILE A 6 16.78 -17.42 30.24
CA ILE A 6 16.89 -16.69 28.98
C ILE A 6 17.08 -15.22 29.34
N ARG A 7 18.32 -14.70 29.24
CA ARG A 7 18.61 -13.29 29.50
C ARG A 7 18.83 -12.58 28.16
N TYR A 8 17.84 -11.82 27.71
CA TYR A 8 17.99 -10.93 26.55
C TYR A 8 18.73 -9.65 26.95
N GLY A 9 19.82 -9.33 26.23
CA GLY A 9 20.39 -7.98 26.19
C GLY A 9 21.81 -7.85 26.75
N SER A 10 22.80 -7.81 25.85
CA SER A 10 24.09 -7.19 26.12
C SER A 10 24.34 -6.05 25.13
N ARG A 11 24.85 -4.92 25.62
CA ARG A 11 25.05 -3.65 24.89
C ARG A 11 25.95 -3.79 23.66
N ASP A 12 26.78 -4.82 23.59
CA ASP A 12 27.67 -5.09 22.47
C ASP A 12 26.95 -5.62 21.23
N TYR A 13 25.80 -6.30 21.41
CA TYR A 13 24.96 -6.81 20.32
C TYR A 13 24.34 -5.68 19.49
N MET A 14 24.11 -4.51 20.10
CA MET A 14 23.49 -3.34 19.45
C MET A 14 24.48 -2.43 18.72
N ARG A 15 25.80 -2.56 18.96
CA ARG A 15 26.82 -1.64 18.38
C ARG A 15 27.43 -2.15 17.07
N GLN A 16 27.48 -3.45 16.85
CA GLN A 16 28.05 -4.03 15.63
C GLN A 16 27.06 -4.07 14.46
N THR A 17 25.75 -4.05 14.74
CA THR A 17 24.71 -3.92 13.71
C THR A 17 24.45 -2.45 13.36
N LYS A 18 25.31 -1.83 12.56
CA LYS A 18 24.85 -0.77 11.63
C LYS A 18 24.01 -1.40 10.48
N MET A 19 23.11 -2.31 10.81
CA MET A 19 22.00 -2.70 9.97
C MET A 19 20.88 -1.74 10.36
N THR A 20 20.63 -0.72 9.53
CA THR A 20 19.34 -0.03 9.57
C THR A 20 18.30 -1.14 9.47
N ALA A 21 17.62 -1.46 10.58
CA ALA A 21 16.51 -2.39 10.52
C ALA A 21 15.59 -1.90 9.39
N PRO A 22 15.15 -2.77 8.46
CA PRO A 22 14.29 -2.35 7.36
C PRO A 22 13.14 -1.54 7.93
N ASN A 23 12.85 -0.38 7.32
CA ASN A 23 11.76 0.48 7.75
C ASN A 23 10.43 -0.20 7.39
N ARG A 24 10.05 -1.22 8.16
CA ARG A 24 8.90 -2.11 7.91
C ARG A 24 7.59 -1.33 7.73
N ILE A 25 7.41 -0.26 8.51
CA ILE A 25 6.25 0.63 8.38
C ILE A 25 6.24 1.32 7.01
N GLY A 26 7.41 1.78 6.54
CA GLY A 26 7.56 2.37 5.21
C GLY A 26 7.29 1.37 4.07
N GLU A 27 7.79 0.15 4.21
CA GLU A 27 7.60 -0.93 3.21
C GLU A 27 6.13 -1.36 3.10
N LEU A 28 5.44 -1.53 4.23
CA LEU A 28 4.01 -1.83 4.24
C LEU A 28 3.18 -0.70 3.64
N ALA A 29 3.54 0.55 3.94
CA ALA A 29 2.88 1.72 3.36
C ALA A 29 3.07 1.77 1.84
N GLU A 30 4.27 1.48 1.32
CA GLU A 30 4.53 1.40 -0.12
C GLU A 30 3.73 0.29 -0.79
N LEU A 31 3.71 -0.90 -0.19
CA LEU A 31 2.94 -2.02 -0.72
C LEU A 31 1.44 -1.73 -0.72
N TYR A 32 0.92 -1.07 0.32
CA TYR A 32 -0.46 -0.61 0.38
C TYR A 32 -0.77 0.37 -0.76
N ARG A 33 0.03 1.42 -0.95
CA ARG A 33 -0.17 2.41 -2.02
C ARG A 33 -0.25 1.76 -3.39
N ARG A 34 0.72 0.91 -3.71
CA ARG A 34 0.79 0.20 -4.98
C ARG A 34 -0.40 -0.73 -5.20
N ARG A 35 -0.78 -1.51 -4.18
CA ARG A 35 -1.95 -2.41 -4.27
C ARG A 35 -3.26 -1.64 -4.38
N ALA A 36 -3.41 -0.54 -3.64
CA ALA A 36 -4.59 0.32 -3.70
C ALA A 36 -4.76 0.97 -5.08
N ALA A 37 -3.68 1.49 -5.66
CA ALA A 37 -3.69 2.06 -7.01
C ALA A 37 -4.07 1.01 -8.07
N MET A 38 -3.49 -0.19 -7.99
CA MET A 38 -3.86 -1.29 -8.88
C MET A 38 -5.33 -1.72 -8.72
N ALA A 39 -5.81 -1.84 -7.48
CA ALA A 39 -7.21 -2.18 -7.20
C ALA A 39 -8.18 -1.14 -7.78
N ALA A 40 -7.85 0.15 -7.68
CA ALA A 40 -8.66 1.21 -8.28
C ALA A 40 -8.68 1.09 -9.82
N LEU A 41 -7.54 0.78 -10.44
CA LEU A 41 -7.47 0.54 -11.89
C LEU A 41 -8.29 -0.69 -12.32
N GLU A 42 -8.28 -1.76 -11.53
CA GLU A 42 -9.09 -2.98 -11.76
C GLU A 42 -10.59 -2.69 -11.68
N VAL A 43 -11.05 -2.00 -10.63
CA VAL A 43 -12.45 -1.55 -10.48
C VAL A 43 -12.90 -0.79 -11.73
N ILE A 44 -12.08 0.16 -12.17
CA ILE A 44 -12.37 1.00 -13.33
C ILE A 44 -12.29 0.23 -14.64
N SER A 45 -11.34 -0.69 -14.77
CA SER A 45 -11.22 -1.53 -15.95
C SER A 45 -12.48 -2.36 -16.18
N GLU A 46 -13.01 -2.95 -15.11
CA GLU A 46 -14.25 -3.72 -15.12
C GLU A 46 -15.47 -2.85 -15.41
N ALA A 47 -15.60 -1.71 -14.73
CA ALA A 47 -16.78 -0.86 -14.85
C ALA A 47 -16.89 -0.12 -16.20
N PHE A 48 -15.76 0.27 -16.80
CA PHE A 48 -15.73 1.04 -18.04
C PHE A 48 -15.45 0.18 -19.29
N ASP A 49 -15.30 -1.13 -19.13
CA ASP A 49 -14.88 -2.07 -20.19
C ASP A 49 -13.62 -1.56 -20.93
N VAL A 50 -12.63 -1.11 -20.16
CA VAL A 50 -11.35 -0.62 -20.67
C VAL A 50 -10.24 -1.56 -20.21
N PRO A 51 -9.42 -2.13 -21.12
CA PRO A 51 -8.31 -2.98 -20.72
C PRO A 51 -7.33 -2.27 -19.76
N LEU A 52 -6.93 -2.94 -18.68
CA LEU A 52 -5.93 -2.45 -17.72
C LEU A 52 -4.67 -1.91 -18.40
N SER A 53 -4.19 -2.60 -19.45
CA SER A 53 -3.02 -2.17 -20.22
C SER A 53 -3.16 -0.76 -20.79
N ARG A 54 -4.37 -0.37 -21.21
CA ARG A 54 -4.63 1.00 -21.71
C ARG A 54 -4.68 2.02 -20.59
N LEU A 55 -5.13 1.62 -19.40
CA LEU A 55 -5.16 2.50 -18.23
C LEU A 55 -3.75 2.74 -17.67
N THR A 56 -2.84 1.77 -17.74
CA THR A 56 -1.46 1.94 -17.26
C THR A 56 -0.51 2.59 -18.27
N MET A 57 -0.87 2.64 -19.56
CA MET A 57 -0.03 3.29 -20.58
C MET A 57 0.28 4.76 -20.26
N ALA A 58 1.57 5.12 -20.38
CA ALA A 58 2.06 6.50 -20.23
C ALA A 58 1.63 7.44 -21.36
N THR A 59 1.36 6.93 -22.57
CA THR A 59 0.97 7.77 -23.70
C THR A 59 -0.44 8.33 -23.58
N ARG A 60 -0.72 9.43 -24.29
CA ARG A 60 -2.06 10.01 -24.38
C ARG A 60 -3.01 9.00 -25.02
N GLN A 61 -4.08 8.66 -24.31
CA GLN A 61 -5.12 7.75 -24.78
C GLN A 61 -6.37 8.52 -25.21
N ARG A 62 -7.34 7.80 -25.77
CA ARG A 62 -8.67 8.34 -26.09
C ARG A 62 -9.33 8.93 -24.84
N ALA A 63 -10.22 9.90 -25.06
CA ALA A 63 -10.85 10.68 -23.98
C ALA A 63 -11.55 9.78 -22.93
N ASN A 64 -12.20 8.69 -23.35
CA ASN A 64 -12.83 7.74 -22.45
C ASN A 64 -11.83 7.03 -21.52
N VAL A 65 -10.67 6.60 -22.05
CA VAL A 65 -9.61 5.96 -21.25
C VAL A 65 -8.95 6.98 -20.30
N ALA A 66 -8.78 8.22 -20.76
CA ALA A 66 -8.28 9.30 -19.92
C ALA A 66 -9.23 9.57 -18.74
N PHE A 67 -10.53 9.67 -19.02
CA PHE A 67 -11.56 9.90 -18.02
C PHE A 67 -11.66 8.75 -17.01
N ALA A 68 -11.66 7.49 -17.47
CA ALA A 68 -11.62 6.32 -16.60
C ALA A 68 -10.43 6.38 -15.62
N ARG A 69 -9.23 6.74 -16.10
CA ARG A 69 -8.05 6.93 -15.25
C ARG A 69 -8.21 8.08 -14.25
N GLN A 70 -8.85 9.18 -14.63
CA GLN A 70 -9.12 10.30 -13.71
C GLN A 70 -10.00 9.84 -12.54
N ILE A 71 -11.01 9.00 -12.80
CA ILE A 71 -11.83 8.40 -11.74
C ILE A 71 -10.98 7.48 -10.85
N ALA A 72 -10.11 6.64 -11.43
CA ALA A 72 -9.19 5.80 -10.63
C ALA A 72 -8.31 6.65 -9.68
N MET A 73 -7.75 7.75 -10.18
CA MET A 73 -6.96 8.70 -9.36
C MET A 73 -7.81 9.33 -8.25
N TYR A 74 -9.05 9.71 -8.56
CA TYR A 74 -10.00 10.26 -7.59
C TYR A 74 -10.31 9.27 -6.47
N LEU A 75 -10.65 8.03 -6.83
CA LEU A 75 -10.94 6.97 -5.88
C LEU A 75 -9.73 6.64 -4.98
N CYS A 76 -8.52 6.66 -5.53
CA CYS A 76 -7.29 6.54 -4.73
C CYS A 76 -7.17 7.66 -3.68
N HIS A 77 -7.58 8.88 -4.03
CA HIS A 77 -7.53 10.00 -3.10
C HIS A 77 -8.58 9.87 -1.99
N VAL A 78 -9.86 9.69 -2.35
CA VAL A 78 -10.98 9.77 -1.39
C VAL A 78 -11.24 8.47 -0.65
N ILE A 79 -10.99 7.31 -1.26
CA ILE A 79 -11.24 6.00 -0.64
C ILE A 79 -9.97 5.41 -0.06
N ALA A 80 -8.88 5.37 -0.84
CA ALA A 80 -7.62 4.80 -0.37
C ALA A 80 -6.77 5.78 0.45
N GLN A 81 -7.20 7.05 0.58
CA GLN A 81 -6.55 8.10 1.36
C GLN A 81 -5.11 8.38 0.91
N LEU A 82 -4.84 8.19 -0.39
CA LEU A 82 -3.53 8.46 -0.98
C LEU A 82 -3.34 9.96 -1.21
N SER A 83 -2.13 10.45 -0.93
CA SER A 83 -1.79 11.84 -1.24
C SER A 83 -1.63 12.04 -2.76
N VAL A 84 -1.72 13.29 -3.22
CA VAL A 84 -1.43 13.64 -4.62
C VAL A 84 -0.02 13.17 -5.04
N ARG A 85 0.95 13.19 -4.12
CA ARG A 85 2.30 12.68 -4.37
C ARG A 85 2.28 11.17 -4.60
N ASP A 86 1.61 10.44 -3.72
CA ASP A 86 1.49 8.98 -3.82
C ASP A 86 0.84 8.59 -5.15
N ILE A 87 -0.29 9.20 -5.49
CA ILE A 87 -1.00 8.94 -6.75
C ILE A 87 -0.11 9.30 -7.95
N SER A 88 0.60 10.43 -7.90
CA SER A 88 1.55 10.84 -8.94
C SER A 88 2.65 9.79 -9.15
N THR A 89 3.15 9.21 -8.06
CA THR A 89 4.13 8.12 -8.11
C THR A 89 3.53 6.83 -8.66
N GLU A 90 2.41 6.35 -8.12
CA GLU A 90 1.82 5.06 -8.51
C GLU A 90 1.26 5.06 -9.94
N PHE A 91 0.80 6.21 -10.46
CA PHE A 91 0.27 6.35 -11.82
C PHE A 91 1.32 6.86 -12.82
N GLU A 92 2.55 7.14 -12.38
CA GLU A 92 3.63 7.73 -13.18
C GLU A 92 3.19 9.01 -13.91
N ARG A 93 2.47 9.90 -13.20
CA ARG A 93 1.93 11.16 -13.74
C ARG A 93 2.42 12.37 -12.97
N GLU A 94 2.46 13.52 -13.63
CA GLU A 94 2.73 14.78 -12.96
C GLU A 94 1.65 15.11 -11.93
N ARG A 95 2.04 15.73 -10.81
CA ARG A 95 1.13 16.14 -9.75
C ARG A 95 0.01 17.08 -10.25
N SER A 96 0.32 17.95 -11.20
CA SER A 96 -0.66 18.82 -11.89
C SER A 96 -1.75 18.01 -12.60
N THR A 97 -1.39 16.87 -13.21
CA THR A 97 -2.33 15.96 -13.88
C THR A 97 -3.28 15.32 -12.88
N VAL A 98 -2.76 14.90 -11.71
CA VAL A 98 -3.58 14.34 -10.64
C VAL A 98 -4.54 15.39 -10.09
N VAL A 99 -4.05 16.59 -9.77
CA VAL A 99 -4.90 17.69 -9.28
C VAL A 99 -5.99 18.03 -10.30
N TYR A 100 -5.64 18.11 -11.58
CA TYR A 100 -6.62 18.31 -12.65
C TYR A 100 -7.67 17.18 -12.69
N ALA A 101 -7.27 15.93 -12.53
CA ALA A 101 -8.18 14.79 -12.45
C ALA A 101 -9.16 14.94 -11.26
N LEU A 102 -8.65 15.28 -10.07
CA LEU A 102 -9.49 15.46 -8.89
C LEU A 102 -10.55 16.53 -9.10
N HIS A 103 -10.17 17.71 -9.58
CA HIS A 103 -11.12 18.78 -9.92
C HIS A 103 -12.13 18.35 -10.98
N THR A 104 -11.68 17.69 -12.05
CA THR A 104 -12.57 17.22 -13.13
C THR A 104 -13.65 16.25 -12.62
N ILE A 105 -13.33 15.42 -11.63
CA ILE A 105 -14.31 14.50 -11.05
C ILE A 105 -15.22 15.23 -10.06
N GLU A 106 -14.70 16.08 -9.18
CA GLU A 106 -15.53 16.89 -8.27
C GLU A 106 -16.54 17.75 -9.03
N ASP A 107 -16.13 18.42 -10.11
CA ASP A 107 -17.02 19.23 -10.96
C ASP A 107 -18.16 18.40 -11.61
N ARG A 108 -17.98 17.07 -11.74
CA ARG A 108 -18.99 16.18 -12.32
C ARG A 108 -19.96 15.61 -11.29
N ARG A 109 -19.61 15.65 -10.00
CA ARG A 109 -20.45 15.14 -8.91
C ARG A 109 -21.72 15.96 -8.70
N ASP A 110 -21.82 17.13 -9.31
CA ASP A 110 -23.06 17.91 -9.39
C ASP A 110 -24.20 17.17 -10.14
N SER A 111 -23.88 16.13 -10.91
CA SER A 111 -24.86 15.27 -11.57
C SER A 111 -25.27 14.08 -10.68
N PRO A 112 -26.55 13.95 -10.30
CA PRO A 112 -27.01 12.82 -9.46
C PRO A 112 -26.72 11.45 -10.09
N LEU A 113 -26.87 11.33 -11.42
CA LEU A 113 -26.60 10.08 -12.12
C LEU A 113 -25.12 9.70 -12.07
N PHE A 114 -24.22 10.70 -12.08
CA PHE A 114 -22.79 10.44 -11.95
C PHE A 114 -22.42 10.10 -10.51
N GLU A 115 -23.05 10.75 -9.52
CA GLU A 115 -22.86 10.45 -8.11
C GLU A 115 -23.27 9.00 -7.78
N ASP A 116 -24.44 8.55 -8.23
CA ASP A 116 -24.90 7.16 -8.03
C ASP A 116 -23.92 6.14 -8.66
N GLN A 117 -23.39 6.45 -9.84
CA GLN A 117 -22.37 5.62 -10.49
C GLN A 117 -21.07 5.59 -9.70
N LEU A 118 -20.64 6.75 -9.20
CA LEU A 118 -19.42 6.88 -8.42
C LEU A 118 -19.53 6.12 -7.10
N GLU A 119 -20.67 6.18 -6.42
CA GLU A 119 -20.93 5.43 -5.17
C GLU A 119 -20.71 3.92 -5.36
N LEU A 120 -21.19 3.35 -6.47
CA LEU A 120 -20.97 1.92 -6.77
C LEU A 120 -19.47 1.59 -6.90
N LEU A 121 -18.69 2.48 -7.52
CA LEU A 121 -17.25 2.30 -7.65
C LEU A 121 -16.53 2.46 -6.30
N GLU A 122 -16.98 3.39 -5.45
CA GLU A 122 -16.46 3.54 -4.09
C GLU A 122 -16.67 2.28 -3.26
N ILE A 123 -17.87 1.70 -3.30
CA ILE A 123 -18.20 0.45 -2.60
C ILE A 123 -17.28 -0.68 -3.09
N ALA A 124 -17.15 -0.83 -4.41
CA ALA A 124 -16.31 -1.86 -5.02
C ALA A 124 -14.83 -1.72 -4.62
N LEU A 125 -14.32 -0.48 -4.53
CA LEU A 125 -12.94 -0.25 -4.09
C LEU A 125 -12.77 -0.50 -2.58
N ARG A 126 -13.71 -0.04 -1.73
CA ARG A 126 -13.65 -0.30 -0.28
C ARG A 126 -13.55 -1.80 0.02
N GLN A 127 -14.31 -2.63 -0.71
CA GLN A 127 -14.24 -4.08 -0.58
C GLN A 127 -12.85 -4.64 -0.92
N ARG A 128 -12.25 -4.21 -2.04
CA ARG A 128 -10.88 -4.63 -2.42
C ARG A 128 -9.84 -4.17 -1.39
N LEU A 129 -9.94 -2.94 -0.89
CA LEU A 129 -9.01 -2.42 0.12
C LEU A 129 -9.10 -3.17 1.45
N ALA A 130 -10.29 -3.59 1.87
CA ALA A 130 -10.46 -4.40 3.07
C ALA A 130 -9.69 -5.73 2.98
N VAL A 131 -9.74 -6.38 1.81
CA VAL A 131 -8.96 -7.61 1.54
C VAL A 131 -7.46 -7.32 1.55
N ILE A 132 -7.03 -6.25 0.87
CA ILE A 132 -5.61 -5.84 0.84
C ILE A 132 -5.09 -5.58 2.25
N ALA A 133 -5.82 -4.84 3.08
CA ALA A 133 -5.42 -4.54 4.45
C ALA A 133 -5.27 -5.83 5.29
N ALA A 134 -6.23 -6.76 5.18
CA ALA A 134 -6.16 -8.04 5.88
C ALA A 134 -4.95 -8.89 5.43
N ASP A 135 -4.63 -8.89 4.13
CA ASP A 135 -3.45 -9.59 3.61
C ASP A 135 -2.15 -8.99 4.14
N LEU A 136 -2.05 -7.66 4.18
CA LEU A 136 -0.86 -6.97 4.67
C LEU A 136 -0.61 -7.25 6.15
N ILE A 137 -1.67 -7.28 6.96
CA ILE A 137 -1.57 -7.65 8.40
C ILE A 137 -1.02 -9.07 8.54
N LYS A 138 -1.57 -10.04 7.80
CA LYS A 138 -1.10 -11.44 7.85
C LYS A 138 0.36 -11.59 7.41
N LEU A 139 0.78 -10.81 6.41
CA LEU A 139 2.17 -10.79 5.94
C LEU A 139 3.11 -10.23 7.02
N ASP A 140 2.72 -9.15 7.70
CA ASP A 140 3.50 -8.57 8.79
C ASP A 140 3.67 -9.56 9.96
N GLU A 141 2.57 -10.20 10.39
CA GLU A 141 2.59 -11.20 11.47
C GLU A 141 3.54 -12.37 11.16
N LYS A 142 3.47 -12.91 9.93
CA LYS A 142 4.35 -14.01 9.48
C LYS A 142 5.82 -13.59 9.48
N ASN A 143 6.11 -12.37 9.01
CA ASN A 143 7.47 -11.84 8.95
C ASN A 143 8.03 -11.49 10.34
N ALA A 144 7.18 -11.03 11.27
CA ALA A 144 7.56 -10.78 12.65
C ALA A 144 7.99 -12.06 13.37
N SER A 145 7.26 -13.16 13.18
CA SER A 145 7.62 -14.47 13.76
C SER A 145 8.93 -15.05 13.20
N ALA A 146 9.27 -14.76 11.93
CA ALA A 146 10.50 -15.23 11.30
C ALA A 146 11.76 -14.41 11.69
N ALA A 147 11.56 -13.20 12.24
CA ALA A 147 12.63 -12.26 12.54
C ALA A 147 13.16 -12.33 13.98
N LEU A 148 12.60 -13.17 14.87
CA LEU A 148 13.19 -13.39 16.19
C LEU A 148 14.53 -14.12 15.99
N PRO A 149 15.68 -13.54 16.41
CA PRO A 149 16.95 -14.26 16.30
C PRO A 149 16.83 -15.58 17.08
N PRO A 150 17.38 -16.70 16.56
CA PRO A 150 17.38 -17.96 17.28
C PRO A 150 17.98 -17.73 18.68
N PRO A 151 17.47 -18.39 19.73
CA PRO A 151 18.05 -18.29 21.06
C PRO A 151 19.57 -18.54 20.97
N ILE A 152 20.37 -17.58 21.43
CA ILE A 152 21.82 -17.75 21.46
C ILE A 152 22.11 -18.81 22.53
N GLU A 153 22.48 -20.02 22.10
CA GLU A 153 22.92 -21.08 22.99
C GLU A 153 24.34 -20.72 23.48
N VAL A 154 24.42 -20.02 24.61
CA VAL A 154 25.71 -19.71 25.24
C VAL A 154 26.20 -20.98 25.92
N LYS A 155 27.27 -21.60 25.40
CA LYS A 155 28.00 -22.66 26.11
C LYS A 155 28.34 -22.15 27.51
N SER A 156 27.90 -22.87 28.53
CA SER A 156 28.17 -22.57 29.93
C SER A 156 29.66 -22.25 30.14
N VAL A 157 29.97 -21.00 30.51
CA VAL A 157 31.32 -20.63 30.93
C VAL A 157 31.50 -21.17 32.35
N PRO A 158 32.50 -22.01 32.64
CA PRO A 158 32.73 -22.48 34.00
C PRO A 158 33.10 -21.27 34.88
N MET A 159 32.39 -21.15 36.00
CA MET A 159 32.68 -20.17 37.03
C MET A 159 34.02 -20.59 37.67
N ALA A 160 35.09 -19.83 37.44
CA ALA A 160 36.36 -20.03 38.13
C ALA A 160 36.14 -19.81 39.64
N VAL A 161 36.52 -20.80 40.44
CA VAL A 161 36.51 -20.78 41.91
C VAL A 161 37.63 -19.91 42.44
#